data_AF-A0A068R3K0-F1
#
_entry.id   AF-A0A068R3K0-F1
#
_cell.length_a   1.000
_cell.length_b   1.000
_cell.length_c   1.000
_cell.angle_alpha   90.00
_cell.angle_beta   90.00
_cell.angle_gamma   90.00
#
_symmetry.space_group_name_H-M   'P 1'
#
loop_
_entity.id
_entity.type
_entity.pdbx_description
1 polymer ?
#
loop_
_entity_poly.entity_id
_entity_poly.type
_entity_poly.pdbx_seq_one_letter_code
_entity_poly.pdbx_strand_id
1 'polypeptide(L)'
;MGILTSVINPCRSREFAKAMGIFTKTDAVDAYVLASYGCLKQPEAWAPPAEEIRKLRALLQHRNSLLNDKLRIDNHLNTLKSTEEVQEVMDSLSLVNQYLKGEIAKIERLISSHIAQHPGLKSDLKLLMSIDGIGKQIGWNMLAVLRGNNFKSAEQLAAYLGVVPVERRSGTSVHGRARLSKIGSSNIRAKLYMGALTAISKNSHIKALYERLLAKGK
;
A
#
# COMPACT_ATOMS: atom_id res chain seq x y z
N MET A 1 -15.11 -17.31 26.72
CA MET A 1 -14.10 -17.96 25.85
C MET A 1 -14.05 -17.19 24.55
N GLY A 2 -12.89 -16.65 24.15
CA GLY A 2 -12.75 -15.94 22.88
C GLY A 2 -12.61 -16.91 21.71
N ILE A 3 -13.16 -16.56 20.54
CA ILE A 3 -12.98 -17.31 19.31
C ILE A 3 -11.64 -16.89 18.69
N LEU A 4 -10.78 -17.86 18.35
CA LEU A 4 -9.57 -17.59 17.56
C LEU A 4 -9.99 -17.19 16.13
N THR A 5 -9.60 -15.99 15.71
CA THR A 5 -9.89 -15.49 14.37
C THR A 5 -8.61 -15.39 13.56
N SER A 6 -8.70 -15.54 12.25
CA SER A 6 -7.59 -15.38 11.31
C SER A 6 -8.05 -14.54 10.14
N VAL A 7 -7.18 -13.64 9.66
CA VAL A 7 -7.48 -12.76 8.53
C VAL A 7 -6.57 -13.16 7.37
N ILE A 8 -7.17 -13.60 6.28
CA ILE A 8 -6.47 -14.02 5.06
C ILE A 8 -6.77 -13.07 3.91
N ASN A 9 -5.83 -12.95 2.97
CA ASN A 9 -6.07 -12.16 1.76
C ASN A 9 -7.19 -12.81 0.92
N PRO A 10 -8.28 -12.08 0.58
CA PRO A 10 -9.40 -12.63 -0.20
C PRO A 10 -9.01 -13.21 -1.56
N CYS A 11 -7.92 -12.72 -2.17
CA CYS A 11 -7.40 -13.32 -3.40
C CYS A 11 -6.92 -14.76 -3.17
N ARG A 12 -6.29 -15.06 -2.02
CA ARG A 12 -5.79 -16.39 -1.69
C ARG A 12 -6.91 -17.39 -1.43
N SER A 13 -7.97 -16.97 -0.74
CA SER A 13 -9.15 -17.82 -0.56
C SER A 13 -9.83 -18.10 -1.90
N ARG A 14 -9.89 -17.09 -2.80
CA ARG A 14 -10.45 -17.28 -4.13
C ARG A 14 -9.62 -18.20 -5.02
N GLU A 15 -8.29 -18.08 -4.97
CA GLU A 15 -7.37 -18.98 -5.68
C GLU A 15 -7.49 -20.42 -5.16
N PHE A 16 -7.64 -20.59 -3.85
CA PHE A 16 -7.88 -21.90 -3.25
C PHE A 16 -9.21 -22.52 -3.71
N ALA A 17 -10.30 -21.74 -3.75
CA ALA A 17 -11.58 -22.20 -4.29
C ALA A 17 -11.43 -22.70 -5.74
N LYS A 18 -10.72 -21.95 -6.59
CA LYS A 18 -10.46 -22.35 -7.97
C LYS A 18 -9.64 -23.65 -8.05
N ALA A 19 -8.65 -23.81 -7.18
CA ALA A 19 -7.84 -25.03 -7.11
C ALA A 19 -8.68 -26.26 -6.69
N MET A 20 -9.75 -26.05 -5.90
CA MET A 20 -10.73 -27.09 -5.55
C MET A 20 -11.80 -27.34 -6.62
N GLY A 21 -11.74 -26.66 -7.78
CA GLY A 21 -12.78 -26.75 -8.81
C GLY A 21 -14.06 -26.00 -8.48
N ILE A 22 -14.04 -25.12 -7.47
CA ILE A 22 -15.21 -24.37 -7.00
C ILE A 22 -15.24 -23.00 -7.68
N PHE A 23 -16.19 -22.84 -8.60
CA PHE A 23 -16.38 -21.60 -9.36
C PHE A 23 -17.55 -20.76 -8.86
N THR A 24 -18.61 -21.41 -8.36
CA THR A 24 -19.81 -20.80 -7.80
C THR A 24 -19.49 -20.01 -6.53
N LYS A 25 -20.17 -18.87 -6.36
CA LYS A 25 -20.04 -18.02 -5.18
C LYS A 25 -21.39 -17.87 -4.48
N THR A 26 -21.52 -18.51 -3.33
CA THR A 26 -22.65 -18.37 -2.41
C THR A 26 -22.11 -18.38 -0.98
N ASP A 27 -22.85 -17.83 -0.02
CA ASP A 27 -22.38 -17.75 1.37
C ASP A 27 -22.05 -19.13 1.95
N ALA A 28 -22.83 -20.16 1.61
CA ALA A 28 -22.57 -21.54 2.03
C ALA A 28 -21.28 -22.12 1.43
N VAL A 29 -21.02 -21.86 0.14
CA VAL A 29 -19.81 -22.32 -0.54
C VAL A 29 -18.59 -21.57 -0.03
N ASP A 30 -18.69 -20.25 0.16
CA ASP A 30 -17.60 -19.43 0.71
C ASP A 30 -17.25 -19.88 2.14
N ALA A 31 -18.25 -20.19 2.98
CA ALA A 31 -18.02 -20.76 4.31
C ALA A 31 -17.28 -22.11 4.26
N TYR A 32 -17.70 -23.02 3.37
CA TYR A 32 -17.02 -24.31 3.17
C TYR A 32 -15.57 -24.15 2.70
N VAL A 33 -15.32 -23.25 1.74
CA VAL A 33 -13.96 -22.94 1.24
C VAL A 33 -13.09 -22.38 2.35
N LEU A 34 -13.61 -21.44 3.16
CA LEU A 34 -12.88 -20.84 4.27
C LEU A 34 -12.55 -21.87 5.36
N ALA A 35 -13.51 -22.74 5.70
CA ALA A 35 -13.30 -23.82 6.66
C ALA A 35 -12.22 -24.81 6.16
N SER A 36 -12.31 -25.22 4.89
CA SER A 36 -11.34 -26.10 4.24
C SER A 36 -9.95 -25.46 4.18
N TYR A 37 -9.87 -24.17 3.84
CA TYR A 37 -8.63 -23.42 3.84
C TYR A 37 -8.02 -23.35 5.25
N GLY A 38 -8.84 -23.04 6.26
CA GLY A 38 -8.41 -22.96 7.66
C GLY A 38 -7.86 -24.29 8.18
N CYS A 39 -8.54 -25.39 7.89
CA CYS A 39 -8.10 -26.74 8.27
C CYS A 39 -6.76 -27.12 7.61
N LEU A 40 -6.63 -26.86 6.31
CA LEU A 40 -5.44 -27.24 5.55
C LEU A 40 -4.22 -26.33 5.80
N LYS A 41 -4.44 -25.01 5.85
CA LYS A 41 -3.36 -24.01 5.90
C LYS A 41 -3.05 -23.52 7.30
N GLN A 42 -3.95 -23.71 8.26
CA GLN A 42 -3.79 -23.30 9.66
C GLN A 42 -3.17 -21.90 9.79
N PRO A 43 -3.85 -20.87 9.25
CA PRO A 43 -3.31 -19.52 9.26
C PRO A 43 -3.04 -19.04 10.68
N GLU A 44 -2.00 -18.22 10.85
CA GLU A 44 -1.67 -17.63 12.14
C GLU A 44 -2.86 -16.81 12.68
N ALA A 45 -3.10 -16.93 13.98
CA ALA A 45 -4.17 -16.20 14.66
C ALA A 45 -3.95 -14.69 14.50
N TRP A 46 -5.01 -13.99 14.09
CA TRP A 46 -4.98 -12.55 13.92
C TRP A 46 -5.09 -11.87 15.28
N ALA A 47 -4.12 -11.01 15.57
CA ALA A 47 -4.19 -10.07 16.67
C ALA A 47 -4.43 -8.66 16.10
N PRO A 48 -5.31 -7.86 16.73
CA PRO A 48 -5.45 -6.46 16.35
C PRO A 48 -4.09 -5.75 16.50
N PRO A 49 -3.68 -4.93 15.51
CA PRO A 49 -2.53 -4.07 15.68
C PRO A 49 -2.70 -3.16 16.90
N ALA A 50 -1.58 -2.75 17.49
CA ALA A 50 -1.56 -1.81 18.60
C ALA A 50 -2.36 -0.54 18.27
N GLU A 51 -2.95 0.10 19.29
CA GLU A 51 -3.88 1.21 19.12
C GLU A 51 -3.26 2.37 18.34
N GLU A 52 -1.99 2.67 18.61
CA GLU A 52 -1.23 3.70 17.92
C GLU A 52 -1.07 3.42 16.43
N ILE A 53 -1.01 2.15 16.02
CA ILE A 53 -0.95 1.76 14.62
C ILE A 53 -2.33 1.84 13.97
N ARG A 54 -3.39 1.44 14.68
CA ARG A 54 -4.76 1.57 14.17
C ARG A 54 -5.11 3.04 13.91
N LYS A 55 -4.79 3.92 14.86
CA LYS A 55 -4.99 5.37 14.71
C LYS A 55 -4.15 5.95 13.57
N LEU A 56 -2.88 5.57 13.46
CA LEU A 56 -2.04 5.99 12.33
C LEU A 56 -2.61 5.55 10.97
N ARG A 57 -3.08 4.30 10.86
CA ARG A 57 -3.71 3.78 9.64
C ARG A 57 -4.97 4.57 9.27
N ALA A 58 -5.83 4.85 10.24
CA ALA A 58 -7.04 5.65 10.02
C ALA A 58 -6.72 7.06 9.51
N LEU A 59 -5.74 7.73 10.12
CA LEU A 59 -5.29 9.06 9.67
C LEU A 59 -4.70 9.03 8.26
N LEU A 60 -3.88 8.02 7.94
CA LEU A 60 -3.30 7.85 6.60
C LEU A 60 -4.36 7.56 5.55
N GLN A 61 -5.35 6.73 5.86
CA GLN A 61 -6.46 6.44 4.97
C GLN A 61 -7.27 7.70 4.70
N HIS A 62 -7.64 8.45 5.75
CA HIS A 62 -8.39 9.69 5.60
C HIS A 62 -7.61 10.74 4.80
N ARG A 63 -6.31 10.89 5.06
CA ARG A 63 -5.43 11.75 4.25
C ARG A 63 -5.48 11.38 2.76
N ASN A 64 -5.42 10.09 2.43
CA ASN A 64 -5.48 9.64 1.04
C ASN A 64 -6.86 9.91 0.41
N SER A 65 -7.96 9.77 1.16
CA SER A 65 -9.29 10.14 0.69
C SER A 65 -9.38 11.62 0.33
N LEU A 66 -8.91 12.50 1.22
CA LEU A 66 -8.88 13.95 0.97
C LEU A 66 -8.04 14.32 -0.26
N LEU A 67 -6.91 13.63 -0.48
CA LEU A 67 -6.10 13.85 -1.69
C LEU A 67 -6.82 13.41 -2.97
N ASN A 68 -7.56 12.31 -2.92
CA ASN A 68 -8.35 11.86 -4.07
C ASN A 68 -9.48 12.83 -4.38
N ASP A 69 -10.16 13.35 -3.35
CA ASP A 69 -11.20 14.36 -3.52
C ASP A 69 -10.61 15.66 -4.06
N LYS A 70 -9.46 16.10 -3.54
CA LYS A 70 -8.72 17.26 -4.06
C LYS A 70 -8.39 17.08 -5.54
N LEU A 71 -7.86 15.92 -5.92
CA LEU A 71 -7.52 15.61 -7.30
C LEU A 71 -8.75 15.63 -8.21
N ARG A 72 -9.89 15.13 -7.72
CA ARG A 72 -11.18 15.21 -8.44
C ARG A 72 -11.57 16.66 -8.71
N ILE A 73 -11.47 17.52 -7.70
CA ILE A 73 -11.81 18.95 -7.80
C ILE A 73 -10.83 19.68 -8.74
N ASP A 74 -9.52 19.43 -8.61
CA ASP A 74 -8.51 20.02 -9.50
C ASP A 74 -8.76 19.62 -10.97
N ASN A 75 -9.06 18.35 -11.22
CA ASN A 75 -9.39 17.88 -12.57
C ASN A 75 -10.64 18.57 -13.11
N HIS A 76 -11.68 18.72 -12.27
CA HIS A 76 -12.90 19.42 -12.66
C HIS A 76 -12.64 20.89 -13.01
N LEU A 77 -11.86 21.60 -12.19
CA LEU A 77 -11.45 22.98 -12.47
C LEU A 77 -10.67 23.08 -13.80
N ASN A 78 -9.77 22.14 -14.06
CA ASN A 78 -9.00 22.12 -15.31
C ASN A 78 -9.88 21.85 -16.53
N THR A 79 -10.88 20.95 -16.41
CA THR A 79 -11.84 20.68 -17.47
C THR A 79 -12.65 21.94 -17.80
N LEU A 80 -13.23 22.62 -16.80
CA LEU A 80 -14.01 23.84 -17.01
C LEU A 80 -13.22 24.92 -17.73
N LYS A 81 -11.98 25.18 -17.29
CA LYS A 81 -11.06 26.13 -17.96
C LYS A 81 -10.77 25.79 -19.43
N SER A 82 -10.91 24.52 -19.82
CA SER A 82 -10.63 24.07 -21.18
C SER A 82 -11.86 23.97 -22.08
N THR A 83 -13.06 23.84 -21.52
CA THR A 83 -14.30 23.60 -22.29
C THR A 83 -15.26 24.77 -22.24
N GLU A 84 -15.55 25.27 -21.03
CA GLU A 84 -16.57 26.30 -20.80
C GLU A 84 -16.32 26.94 -19.43
N GLU A 85 -15.95 28.23 -19.44
CA GLU A 85 -15.64 28.97 -18.23
C GLU A 85 -16.93 29.47 -17.57
N VAL A 86 -17.45 28.69 -16.62
CA VAL A 86 -18.56 29.09 -15.74
C VAL A 86 -17.98 29.57 -14.41
N GLN A 87 -17.88 30.89 -14.24
CA GLN A 87 -17.15 31.51 -13.14
C GLN A 87 -17.70 31.13 -11.76
N GLU A 88 -19.01 31.09 -11.58
CA GLU A 88 -19.66 30.75 -10.30
C GLU A 88 -19.30 29.34 -9.84
N VAL A 89 -19.24 28.39 -10.78
CA VAL A 89 -18.83 27.01 -10.51
C VAL A 89 -17.34 26.96 -10.18
N MET A 90 -16.51 27.69 -10.93
CA MET A 90 -15.07 27.75 -10.69
C MET A 90 -14.73 28.35 -9.32
N ASP A 91 -15.44 29.39 -8.89
CA ASP A 91 -15.26 30.01 -7.57
C ASP A 91 -15.64 29.05 -6.45
N SER A 92 -16.79 28.38 -6.58
CA SER A 92 -17.24 27.35 -5.63
C SER A 92 -16.25 26.19 -5.51
N LEU A 93 -15.78 25.64 -6.64
CA LEU A 93 -14.77 24.57 -6.66
C LEU A 93 -13.43 25.03 -6.08
N SER A 94 -13.03 26.29 -6.32
CA SER A 94 -11.80 26.86 -5.79
C SER A 94 -11.85 26.99 -4.27
N LEU A 95 -12.99 27.41 -3.71
CA LEU A 95 -13.24 27.43 -2.27
C LEU A 95 -13.11 26.04 -1.65
N VAL A 96 -13.77 25.04 -2.25
CA VAL A 96 -13.68 23.63 -1.79
C VAL A 96 -12.24 23.12 -1.87
N ASN A 97 -11.51 23.42 -2.95
CA ASN A 97 -10.11 23.02 -3.08
C ASN A 97 -9.23 23.65 -1.99
N GLN A 98 -9.45 24.92 -1.66
CA GLN A 98 -8.73 25.59 -0.57
C GLN A 98 -9.03 24.94 0.79
N TYR A 99 -10.30 24.62 1.06
CA TYR A 99 -10.69 23.89 2.27
C TYR A 99 -10.00 22.53 2.36
N LEU A 100 -10.01 21.74 1.28
CA LEU A 100 -9.35 20.43 1.22
C LEU A 100 -7.84 20.54 1.48
N LYS A 101 -7.16 21.55 0.92
CA LYS A 101 -5.74 21.81 1.21
C LYS A 101 -5.50 22.05 2.71
N GLY A 102 -6.36 22.85 3.35
CA GLY A 102 -6.29 23.12 4.79
C GLY A 102 -6.49 21.86 5.63
N GLU A 103 -7.51 21.06 5.33
CA GLU A 103 -7.76 19.81 6.06
C GLU A 103 -6.66 18.78 5.84
N ILE A 104 -6.10 18.64 4.64
CA ILE A 104 -4.94 17.77 4.39
C ILE A 104 -3.77 18.17 5.29
N ALA A 105 -3.42 19.47 5.35
CA ALA A 105 -2.32 19.96 6.19
C ALA A 105 -2.58 19.73 7.69
N LYS A 106 -3.83 19.86 8.12
CA LYS A 106 -4.26 19.52 9.49
C LYS A 106 -4.09 18.03 9.79
N ILE A 107 -4.52 17.15 8.90
CA ILE A 107 -4.33 15.69 9.08
C ILE A 107 -2.84 15.32 9.08
N GLU A 108 -2.02 15.95 8.24
CA GLU A 108 -0.56 15.73 8.25
C GLU A 108 0.10 16.16 9.57
N ARG A 109 -0.36 17.27 10.16
CA ARG A 109 0.08 17.68 11.51
C ARG A 109 -0.37 16.68 12.58
N LEU A 110 -1.60 16.16 12.50
CA LEU A 110 -2.09 15.13 13.41
C LEU A 110 -1.28 13.84 13.30
N ILE A 111 -0.94 13.39 12.09
CA ILE A 111 -0.05 12.24 11.87
C ILE A 111 1.31 12.47 12.52
N SER A 112 1.91 13.64 12.28
CA SER A 112 3.22 13.98 12.82
C SER A 112 3.21 14.02 14.35
N SER A 113 2.19 14.66 14.94
CA SER A 113 2.00 14.73 16.39
C SER A 113 1.77 13.35 17.00
N HIS A 114 0.92 12.52 16.38
CA HIS A 114 0.65 11.16 16.82
C HIS A 114 1.93 10.32 16.85
N ILE A 115 2.76 10.39 15.80
CA ILE A 115 4.04 9.67 15.78
C ILE A 115 5.00 10.21 16.85
N ALA A 116 5.06 11.53 17.04
CA ALA A 116 5.93 12.15 18.04
C ALA A 116 5.60 11.74 19.48
N GLN A 117 4.31 11.48 19.76
CA GLN A 117 3.82 11.02 21.08
C GLN A 117 4.17 9.56 21.38
N HIS A 118 4.60 8.76 20.39
CA HIS A 118 4.92 7.35 20.56
C HIS A 118 6.42 7.11 20.25
N PRO A 119 7.28 6.95 21.27
CA PRO A 119 8.74 6.85 21.08
C PRO A 119 9.18 5.72 20.13
N GLY A 120 8.50 4.57 20.17
CA GLY A 120 8.76 3.46 19.24
C GLY A 120 8.47 3.83 17.78
N LEU A 121 7.35 4.52 17.52
CA LEU A 121 7.02 4.98 16.17
C LEU A 121 7.99 6.06 15.68
N LYS A 122 8.38 6.97 16.57
CA LYS A 122 9.32 8.04 16.26
C LYS A 122 10.71 7.51 15.90
N SER A 123 11.22 6.56 16.67
CA SER A 123 12.53 5.94 16.42
C SER A 123 12.54 5.14 15.12
N ASP A 124 11.53 4.30 14.89
CA ASP A 124 11.39 3.54 13.64
C ASP A 124 11.23 4.46 12.42
N LEU A 125 10.45 5.53 12.52
CA LEU A 125 10.31 6.50 11.44
C LEU A 125 11.64 7.19 11.13
N LYS A 126 12.43 7.52 12.16
CA LYS A 126 13.76 8.12 11.98
C LYS A 126 14.69 7.17 11.22
N LEU A 127 14.68 5.88 11.55
CA LEU A 127 15.45 4.86 10.83
C LEU A 127 14.98 4.74 9.39
N LEU A 128 13.67 4.66 9.15
CA LEU A 128 13.11 4.60 7.79
C LEU A 128 13.52 5.80 6.94
N MET A 129 13.43 7.01 7.50
CA MET A 129 13.77 8.25 6.79
C MET A 129 15.29 8.48 6.63
N SER A 130 16.14 7.65 7.23
CA SER A 130 17.59 7.69 6.99
C SER A 130 17.99 7.06 5.65
N ILE A 131 17.07 6.31 5.03
CA ILE A 131 17.29 5.67 3.73
C ILE A 131 17.02 6.69 2.61
N ASP A 132 17.97 6.80 1.67
CA ASP A 132 17.82 7.67 0.51
C ASP A 132 16.54 7.36 -0.27
N GLY A 133 15.81 8.41 -0.63
CA GLY A 133 14.52 8.30 -1.32
C GLY A 133 13.32 8.01 -0.41
N ILE A 134 13.51 7.74 0.89
CA ILE A 134 12.39 7.58 1.83
C ILE A 134 12.08 8.92 2.53
N GLY A 135 11.09 9.64 1.99
CA GLY A 135 10.52 10.83 2.63
C GLY A 135 9.41 10.51 3.63
N LYS A 136 8.87 11.55 4.29
CA LYS A 136 7.78 11.43 5.30
C LYS A 136 6.62 10.56 4.85
N GLN A 137 6.14 10.76 3.62
CA GLN A 137 4.98 10.02 3.10
C GLN A 137 5.26 8.52 2.97
N ILE A 138 6.42 8.16 2.41
CA ILE A 138 6.82 6.75 2.28
C ILE A 138 7.05 6.18 3.67
N GLY A 139 7.77 6.92 4.53
CA GLY A 139 8.05 6.55 5.92
C GLY A 139 6.78 6.27 6.73
N TRP A 140 5.78 7.15 6.71
CA TRP A 140 4.52 6.93 7.45
C TRP A 140 3.77 5.68 6.98
N ASN A 141 3.70 5.46 5.66
CA ASN A 141 3.02 4.28 5.11
C ASN A 141 3.80 3.00 5.46
N MET A 142 5.13 3.01 5.34
CA MET A 142 5.97 1.89 5.71
C MET A 142 5.92 1.59 7.20
N LEU A 143 5.89 2.61 8.05
CA LEU A 143 5.73 2.46 9.50
C LEU A 143 4.42 1.75 9.84
N ALA A 144 3.31 2.16 9.23
CA ALA A 144 2.00 1.54 9.43
C ALA A 144 1.92 0.09 8.91
N VAL A 145 2.69 -0.26 7.88
CA VAL A 145 2.81 -1.63 7.36
C VAL A 145 3.66 -2.48 8.31
N LEU A 146 4.88 -2.03 8.61
CA LEU A 146 5.86 -2.76 9.42
C LEU A 146 5.36 -3.03 10.83
N ARG A 147 4.80 -2.02 11.50
CA ARG A 147 4.36 -2.16 12.89
C ARG A 147 2.98 -2.77 13.08
N GLY A 148 2.24 -2.94 12.00
CA GLY A 148 0.90 -3.55 12.05
C GLY A 148 0.82 -4.91 11.37
N ASN A 149 1.97 -5.54 11.11
CA ASN A 149 2.09 -6.92 10.63
C ASN A 149 3.33 -7.53 11.28
N ASN A 150 3.40 -8.87 11.34
CA ASN A 150 4.55 -9.58 11.89
C ASN A 150 5.39 -10.17 10.74
N PHE A 151 6.39 -9.43 10.27
CA PHE A 151 7.30 -9.91 9.23
C PHE A 151 8.56 -10.52 9.86
N LYS A 152 8.90 -11.74 9.45
CA LYS A 152 10.11 -12.46 9.88
C LYS A 152 11.33 -12.14 9.02
N SER A 153 11.13 -11.60 7.82
CA SER A 153 12.21 -11.21 6.90
C SER A 153 11.82 -10.08 5.93
N ALA A 154 12.83 -9.47 5.31
CA ALA A 154 12.63 -8.43 4.30
C ALA A 154 11.97 -8.97 3.03
N GLU A 155 12.24 -10.22 2.66
CA GLU A 155 11.62 -10.91 1.52
C GLU A 155 10.12 -11.10 1.75
N GLN A 156 9.72 -11.44 2.98
CA GLN A 156 8.30 -11.56 3.33
C GLN A 156 7.58 -10.21 3.20
N LEU A 157 8.21 -9.12 3.66
CA LEU A 157 7.70 -7.77 3.47
C LEU A 157 7.61 -7.40 1.98
N ALA A 158 8.65 -7.68 1.21
CA ALA A 158 8.68 -7.40 -0.23
C ALA A 158 7.57 -8.16 -0.97
N ALA A 159 7.34 -9.43 -0.62
CA ALA A 159 6.27 -10.24 -1.17
C ALA A 159 4.88 -9.71 -0.78
N TYR A 160 4.71 -9.29 0.48
CA TYR A 160 3.49 -8.67 0.98
C TYR A 160 3.16 -7.38 0.23
N LEU A 161 4.16 -6.53 0.00
CA LEU A 161 4.01 -5.28 -0.76
C LEU A 161 3.82 -5.53 -2.27
N GLY A 162 4.13 -6.73 -2.76
CA GLY A 162 4.08 -7.07 -4.17
C GLY A 162 5.21 -6.39 -4.98
N VAL A 163 6.35 -6.12 -4.35
CA VAL A 163 7.53 -5.56 -5.02
C VAL A 163 8.51 -6.64 -5.49
N VAL A 164 8.13 -7.92 -5.34
CA VAL A 164 8.89 -9.06 -5.84
C VAL A 164 8.49 -9.42 -7.28
N PRO A 165 9.45 -9.81 -8.13
CA PRO A 165 9.16 -10.37 -9.45
C PRO A 165 8.52 -11.77 -9.29
N VAL A 166 7.53 -12.06 -10.12
CA VAL A 166 6.90 -13.38 -10.26
C VAL A 166 7.35 -13.96 -11.59
N GLU A 167 8.03 -15.10 -11.53
CA GLU A 167 8.45 -15.84 -12.71
C GLU A 167 7.28 -16.62 -13.31
N ARG A 168 7.27 -16.73 -14.65
CA ARG A 168 6.31 -17.56 -15.39
C ARG A 168 7.09 -18.49 -16.31
N ARG A 169 7.55 -19.60 -15.74
CA ARG A 169 8.26 -20.66 -16.45
C ARG A 169 7.48 -21.97 -16.32
N SER A 170 7.32 -22.69 -17.42
CA SER A 170 6.70 -24.01 -17.46
C SER A 170 7.42 -24.88 -18.48
N GLY A 171 7.94 -26.03 -18.04
CA GLY A 171 8.77 -26.90 -18.86
C GLY A 171 9.97 -26.17 -19.48
N THR A 172 10.41 -26.67 -20.64
CA THR A 172 11.54 -26.10 -21.40
C THR A 172 11.12 -25.03 -22.40
N SER A 173 9.82 -24.84 -22.65
CA SER A 173 9.31 -24.00 -23.75
C SER A 173 8.61 -22.72 -23.31
N VAL A 174 8.08 -22.65 -22.08
CA VAL A 174 7.42 -21.43 -21.58
C VAL A 174 8.43 -20.60 -20.81
N HIS A 175 8.89 -19.50 -21.42
CA HIS A 175 9.84 -18.55 -20.82
C HIS A 175 9.22 -17.15 -20.76
N GLY A 176 8.21 -16.97 -19.90
CA GLY A 176 7.55 -15.69 -19.72
C GLY A 176 8.46 -14.68 -19.00
N ARG A 177 8.41 -13.42 -19.44
CA ARG A 177 9.08 -12.31 -18.73
C ARG A 177 8.52 -12.21 -17.31
N ALA A 178 9.42 -12.14 -16.33
CA ALA A 178 9.03 -11.93 -14.93
C ALA A 178 8.30 -10.59 -14.78
N ARG A 179 7.22 -10.56 -13.99
CA ARG A 179 6.41 -9.36 -13.75
C ARG A 179 6.23 -9.14 -12.26
N LEU A 180 6.06 -7.88 -11.84
CA LEU A 180 5.79 -7.56 -10.44
C LEU A 180 4.52 -8.24 -9.93
N SER A 181 4.58 -8.73 -8.70
CA SER A 181 3.41 -9.25 -7.99
C SER A 181 2.37 -8.14 -7.77
N LYS A 182 1.12 -8.39 -8.18
CA LYS A 182 0.02 -7.44 -7.95
C LYS A 182 -0.71 -7.65 -6.61
N ILE A 183 -0.23 -8.57 -5.76
CA ILE A 183 -0.89 -9.01 -4.51
C ILE A 183 -0.98 -7.90 -3.45
N GLY A 184 0.05 -7.04 -3.35
CA GLY A 184 0.09 -5.97 -2.35
C GLY A 184 -0.66 -4.70 -2.73
N SER A 185 -0.58 -3.67 -1.86
CA SER A 185 -1.20 -2.37 -2.11
C SER A 185 -0.55 -1.64 -3.30
N SER A 186 -1.34 -1.35 -4.33
CA SER A 186 -0.90 -0.55 -5.49
C SER A 186 -0.40 0.83 -5.09
N ASN A 187 -1.04 1.45 -4.10
CA ASN A 187 -0.69 2.76 -3.60
C ASN A 187 0.70 2.76 -2.94
N ILE A 188 1.00 1.74 -2.11
CA ILE A 188 2.31 1.63 -1.46
C ILE A 188 3.41 1.30 -2.49
N ARG A 189 3.13 0.43 -3.46
CA ARG A 189 4.06 0.17 -4.57
C ARG A 189 4.40 1.44 -5.34
N ALA A 190 3.40 2.25 -5.69
CA ALA A 190 3.63 3.51 -6.40
C ALA A 190 4.52 4.46 -5.60
N LYS A 191 4.29 4.57 -4.27
CA LYS A 191 5.14 5.36 -3.37
C LYS A 191 6.59 4.85 -3.33
N LEU A 192 6.78 3.54 -3.20
CA LEU A 192 8.12 2.92 -3.19
C LEU A 192 8.83 3.07 -4.52
N TYR A 193 8.11 3.02 -5.65
CA TYR A 193 8.67 3.30 -6.96
C TYR A 193 9.24 4.73 -7.04
N MET A 194 8.47 5.73 -6.59
CA MET A 194 8.95 7.12 -6.53
C MET A 194 10.15 7.28 -5.59
N GLY A 195 10.14 6.55 -4.47
CA GLY A 195 11.29 6.48 -3.57
C GLY A 195 12.53 5.91 -4.25
N ALA A 196 12.40 4.80 -4.98
CA ALA A 196 13.49 4.18 -5.73
C ALA A 196 14.08 5.13 -6.79
N LEU A 197 13.23 5.84 -7.55
CA LEU A 197 13.71 6.84 -8.53
C LEU A 197 14.53 7.94 -7.86
N THR A 198 14.08 8.41 -6.70
CA THR A 198 14.81 9.43 -5.92
C THR A 198 16.11 8.87 -5.35
N ALA A 199 16.11 7.61 -4.92
CA ALA A 199 17.30 6.95 -4.39
C ALA A 199 18.36 6.73 -5.49
N ILE A 200 17.94 6.33 -6.70
CA ILE A 200 18.81 6.18 -7.87
C ILE A 200 19.50 7.51 -8.23
N SER A 201 18.81 8.64 -8.11
CA SER A 201 19.42 9.94 -8.44
C SER A 201 20.37 10.47 -7.37
N LYS A 202 20.20 10.07 -6.10
CA LYS A 202 20.97 10.63 -4.97
C LYS A 202 22.05 9.70 -4.40
N ASN A 203 21.91 8.38 -4.59
CA ASN A 203 22.80 7.38 -3.99
C ASN A 203 23.52 6.58 -5.07
N SER A 204 24.85 6.72 -5.12
CA SER A 204 25.70 6.06 -6.13
C SER A 204 25.67 4.54 -6.05
N HIS A 205 25.57 3.96 -4.84
CA HIS A 205 25.46 2.50 -4.66
C HIS A 205 24.13 1.96 -5.19
N ILE A 206 23.03 2.66 -4.94
CA ILE A 206 21.70 2.28 -5.45
C ILE A 206 21.68 2.44 -6.98
N LYS A 207 22.27 3.51 -7.51
CA LYS A 207 22.43 3.70 -8.96
C LYS A 207 23.21 2.56 -9.61
N ALA A 208 24.36 2.20 -9.05
CA ALA A 208 25.17 1.09 -9.55
C ALA A 208 24.42 -0.26 -9.50
N LEU A 209 23.63 -0.50 -8.44
CA LEU A 209 22.77 -1.68 -8.35
C LEU A 209 21.72 -1.68 -9.47
N TYR A 210 21.05 -0.54 -9.70
CA TYR A 210 20.04 -0.38 -10.74
C TYR A 210 20.61 -0.62 -12.14
N GLU A 211 21.74 0.00 -12.49
CA GLU A 211 22.42 -0.18 -13.78
C GLU A 211 22.83 -1.64 -14.00
N ARG A 212 23.33 -2.31 -12.95
CA ARG A 212 23.67 -3.74 -13.00
C ARG A 212 22.44 -4.63 -13.22
N LEU A 213 21.27 -4.26 -12.69
CA LEU A 213 20.02 -5.00 -12.92
C LEU A 213 19.52 -4.80 -14.36
N LEU A 214 19.57 -3.57 -14.86
CA LEU A 214 19.21 -3.25 -16.25
C LEU A 214 20.10 -4.00 -17.25
N ALA A 215 21.42 -4.06 -17.00
CA ALA A 215 22.35 -4.81 -17.84
C ALA A 215 22.04 -6.32 -17.90
N LYS A 216 21.32 -6.85 -16.90
CA LYS A 216 20.85 -8.24 -16.84
C LYS A 216 19.42 -8.41 -17.39
N GLY A 217 18.84 -7.38 -18.00
CA GLY A 217 17.49 -7.39 -18.56
C GLY A 217 16.37 -7.38 -17.52
N LYS A 218 16.66 -6.94 -16.28
CA LYS A 218 15.70 -6.87 -15.18
C LYS A 218 15.17 -5.46 -14.97
#